data_AF-A0A1M7HIE4-F1
#
_entry.id   AF-A0A1M7HIE4-F1
#
_cell.length_a   1.000
_cell.length_b   1.000
_cell.length_c   1.000
_cell.angle_alpha   90.00
_cell.angle_beta   90.00
_cell.angle_gamma   90.00
#
_symmetry.space_group_name_H-M   'P 1'
#
loop_
_entity.id
_entity.type
_entity.pdbx_description
1 polymer ?
#
loop_
_entity_poly.entity_id
_entity_poly.type
_entity_poly.pdbx_seq_one_letter_code
_entity_poly.pdbx_strand_id
1 'polypeptide(L)'
;MVTDVDTREFMAEMQAMTPDSLKQDKFKELERFPTVWTSMYDLLKKEGKLKTENQDTIRIIKKIFIKSTKEDHKPTPAGFSFKLDRITPKDYEVIKNFNKDEKLPFDQNILNTWDGKTLTINTDFFNVKNIEEVLRSQGSKEETEKMEGMMMMFLKNIGTTLKFETKIKSITGKHDWLKQVDDYSVRVEYDLKAMDDKDSKLKNADKKIVIITE
;
A
#
# COMPACT_ATOMS: atom_id res chain seq x y z
N MET A 1 -3.01 -9.58 -9.38
CA MET A 1 -2.59 -8.17 -9.56
C MET A 1 -1.38 -7.93 -8.69
N VAL A 2 -0.37 -7.23 -9.21
CA VAL A 2 0.79 -6.79 -8.45
C VAL A 2 0.69 -5.29 -8.23
N THR A 3 0.99 -4.86 -7.03
CA THR A 3 1.04 -3.47 -6.61
C THR A 3 2.49 -3.15 -6.26
N ASP A 4 3.16 -2.40 -7.11
CA ASP A 4 4.52 -1.93 -6.87
C ASP A 4 4.47 -0.57 -6.18
N VAL A 5 5.10 -0.49 -5.00
CA VAL A 5 5.30 0.75 -4.25
C VAL A 5 6.78 1.11 -4.37
N ASP A 6 7.05 2.19 -5.11
CA ASP A 6 8.39 2.75 -5.21
C ASP A 6 8.65 3.64 -4.00
N THR A 7 9.58 3.23 -3.13
CA THR A 7 9.94 3.97 -1.92
C THR A 7 11.37 4.51 -1.96
N ARG A 8 12.03 4.51 -3.13
CA ARG A 8 13.46 4.84 -3.24
C ARG A 8 13.78 6.24 -2.71
N GLU A 9 13.03 7.22 -3.19
CA GLU A 9 13.20 8.63 -2.78
C GLU A 9 12.92 8.80 -1.29
N PHE A 10 11.79 8.24 -0.81
CA PHE A 10 11.44 8.23 0.61
C PHE A 10 12.53 7.63 1.49
N MET A 11 13.07 6.48 1.12
CA MET A 11 14.11 5.80 1.90
C MET A 11 15.43 6.59 1.91
N ALA A 12 15.80 7.21 0.78
CA ALA A 12 16.99 8.05 0.69
C ALA A 12 16.89 9.29 1.60
N GLU A 13 15.74 9.96 1.59
CA GLU A 13 15.50 11.15 2.42
C GLU A 13 15.39 10.79 3.91
N MET A 14 14.68 9.71 4.25
CA MET A 14 14.64 9.15 5.61
C MET A 14 16.04 8.83 6.14
N GLN A 15 16.90 8.23 5.32
CA GLN A 15 18.30 7.96 5.70
C GLN A 15 19.10 9.26 5.89
N ALA A 16 18.88 10.28 5.07
CA ALA A 16 19.57 11.56 5.21
C ALA A 16 19.17 12.30 6.50
N MET A 17 17.91 12.18 6.93
CA MET A 17 17.37 12.86 8.11
C MET A 17 17.55 12.05 9.41
N THR A 18 17.80 10.75 9.33
CA THR A 18 18.00 9.91 10.52
C THR A 18 19.41 10.14 11.09
N PRO A 19 19.58 10.43 12.39
CA PRO A 19 20.90 10.53 13.01
C PRO A 19 21.70 9.22 12.87
N ASP A 20 23.02 9.31 12.64
CA ASP A 20 23.88 8.12 12.42
C ASP A 20 23.77 7.08 13.54
N SER A 21 23.56 7.52 14.78
CA SER A 21 23.35 6.65 15.94
C SER A 21 22.08 5.78 15.89
N LEU A 22 21.10 6.14 15.05
CA LEU A 22 19.82 5.44 14.93
C LEU A 22 19.62 4.74 13.58
N LYS A 23 20.49 5.01 12.59
CA LYS A 23 20.35 4.45 11.23
C LYS A 23 20.39 2.92 11.25
N GLN A 24 21.37 2.35 11.94
CA GLN A 24 21.61 0.92 11.85
C GLN A 24 20.42 0.10 12.39
N ASP A 25 19.86 0.49 13.54
CA ASP A 25 18.74 -0.23 14.15
C ASP A 25 17.42 0.00 13.42
N LYS A 26 17.12 1.24 13.01
CA LYS A 26 15.85 1.55 12.32
C LYS A 26 15.72 0.83 10.97
N PHE A 27 16.81 0.73 10.20
CA PHE A 27 16.73 0.18 8.85
C PHE A 27 16.97 -1.34 8.79
N LYS A 28 17.57 -1.93 9.84
CA LYS A 28 17.76 -3.38 9.94
C LYS A 28 16.43 -4.15 10.01
N GLU A 29 15.39 -3.54 10.59
CA GLU A 29 14.05 -4.13 10.55
C GLU A 29 13.52 -4.34 9.12
N LEU A 30 13.94 -3.52 8.16
CA LEU A 30 13.50 -3.65 6.76
C LEU A 30 14.12 -4.88 6.08
N GLU A 31 15.23 -5.40 6.61
CA GLU A 31 15.87 -6.62 6.09
C GLU A 31 15.04 -7.88 6.34
N ARG A 32 14.05 -7.83 7.26
CA ARG A 32 13.13 -8.94 7.53
C ARG A 32 12.24 -9.26 6.33
N PHE A 33 12.00 -8.27 5.47
CA PHE A 33 11.12 -8.43 4.32
C PHE A 33 11.81 -9.21 3.20
N PRO A 34 11.18 -10.30 2.71
CA PRO A 34 11.83 -11.25 1.82
C PRO A 34 12.04 -10.69 0.42
N THR A 35 13.14 -11.05 -0.24
CA THR A 35 13.44 -10.67 -1.63
C THR A 35 12.76 -11.58 -2.67
N VAL A 36 12.04 -12.58 -2.22
CA VAL A 36 11.21 -13.48 -3.02
C VAL A 36 9.76 -13.36 -2.57
N TRP A 37 8.82 -13.59 -3.50
CA TRP A 37 7.39 -13.59 -3.17
C TRP A 37 7.10 -14.54 -2.01
N THR A 38 6.63 -13.99 -0.90
CA THR A 38 6.32 -14.73 0.32
C THR A 38 4.96 -14.31 0.81
N SER A 39 4.12 -15.28 1.20
CA SER A 39 2.82 -14.95 1.75
C SER A 39 2.99 -14.23 3.09
N MET A 40 2.09 -13.29 3.38
CA MET A 40 2.06 -12.59 4.67
C MET A 40 1.86 -13.59 5.81
N TYR A 41 1.14 -14.69 5.56
CA TYR A 41 0.93 -15.76 6.53
C TYR A 41 2.27 -16.41 6.91
N ASP A 42 3.08 -16.80 5.92
CA ASP A 42 4.36 -17.46 6.18
C ASP A 42 5.34 -16.51 6.88
N LEU A 43 5.34 -15.23 6.49
CA LEU A 43 6.15 -14.20 7.14
C LEU A 43 5.76 -14.03 8.62
N LEU A 44 4.47 -13.80 8.90
CA LEU A 44 3.98 -13.62 10.27
C LEU A 44 4.18 -14.88 11.13
N LYS A 45 4.00 -16.07 10.55
CA LYS A 45 4.24 -17.34 11.23
C LYS A 45 5.71 -17.52 11.58
N LYS A 46 6.62 -17.25 10.63
CA LYS A 46 8.07 -17.31 10.85
C LYS A 46 8.53 -16.36 11.96
N GLU A 47 7.93 -15.19 12.04
CA GLU A 47 8.24 -14.18 13.07
C GLU A 47 7.53 -14.41 14.41
N GLY A 48 6.65 -15.42 14.53
CA GLY A 48 5.84 -15.62 15.73
C GLY A 48 4.81 -14.51 15.98
N LYS A 49 4.43 -13.76 14.93
CA LYS A 49 3.52 -12.60 14.98
C LYS A 49 2.13 -12.88 14.42
N LEU A 50 1.82 -14.11 14.05
CA LEU A 50 0.45 -14.47 13.65
C LEU A 50 -0.46 -14.51 14.89
N LYS A 51 -1.30 -13.48 15.05
CA LYS A 51 -2.15 -13.28 16.25
C LYS A 51 -3.57 -13.83 16.14
N THR A 52 -3.88 -14.62 15.11
CA THR A 52 -5.23 -15.12 14.87
C THR A 52 -5.22 -16.61 14.57
N GLU A 53 -6.23 -17.32 15.10
CA GLU A 53 -6.55 -18.71 14.77
C GLU A 53 -7.77 -18.82 13.83
N ASN A 54 -8.40 -17.68 13.51
CA ASN A 54 -9.56 -17.62 12.64
C ASN A 54 -9.18 -18.09 11.23
N GLN A 55 -9.80 -19.18 10.77
CA GLN A 55 -9.48 -19.80 9.49
C GLN A 55 -9.85 -18.93 8.29
N ASP A 56 -10.89 -18.10 8.41
CA ASP A 56 -11.26 -17.14 7.37
C ASP A 56 -10.21 -16.03 7.28
N THR A 57 -9.79 -15.45 8.41
CA THR A 57 -8.70 -14.46 8.46
C THR A 57 -7.41 -15.03 7.90
N ILE A 58 -7.02 -16.23 8.32
CA ILE A 58 -5.83 -16.93 7.80
C ILE A 58 -5.91 -17.15 6.29
N ARG A 59 -7.08 -17.52 5.76
CA ARG A 59 -7.28 -17.67 4.32
C ARG A 59 -7.02 -16.37 3.57
N ILE A 60 -7.47 -15.23 4.10
CA ILE A 60 -7.21 -13.91 3.49
C ILE A 60 -5.74 -13.55 3.54
N ILE A 61 -5.10 -13.69 4.70
CA ILE A 61 -3.68 -13.34 4.88
C ILE A 61 -2.79 -14.14 3.92
N LYS A 62 -3.13 -15.39 3.62
CA LYS A 62 -2.42 -16.23 2.64
C LYS A 62 -2.48 -15.70 1.20
N LYS A 63 -3.47 -14.87 0.86
CA LYS A 63 -3.64 -14.29 -0.48
C LYS A 63 -2.84 -13.00 -0.69
N ILE A 64 -2.17 -12.52 0.35
CA ILE A 64 -1.36 -11.31 0.32
C ILE A 64 0.10 -11.74 0.33
N PHE A 65 0.83 -11.34 -0.68
CA PHE A 65 2.24 -11.62 -0.82
C PHE A 65 3.03 -10.33 -0.79
N ILE A 66 4.22 -10.40 -0.21
CA ILE A 66 5.16 -9.28 -0.16
C ILE A 66 6.50 -9.71 -0.75
N LYS A 67 7.17 -8.75 -1.38
CA LYS A 67 8.53 -8.87 -1.87
C LYS A 67 9.24 -7.53 -1.70
N SER A 68 10.44 -7.52 -1.13
CA SER A 68 11.31 -6.36 -1.11
C SER A 68 12.19 -6.34 -2.37
N THR A 69 12.41 -5.15 -2.91
CA THR A 69 13.36 -4.91 -4.00
C THR A 69 14.62 -4.35 -3.38
N LYS A 70 15.77 -5.00 -3.56
CA LYS A 70 17.07 -4.48 -3.13
C LYS A 70 17.84 -3.98 -4.35
N GLU A 71 18.51 -2.85 -4.20
CA GLU A 71 19.56 -2.44 -5.15
C GLU A 71 20.86 -3.15 -4.77
N ASP A 72 21.66 -3.53 -5.77
CA ASP A 72 22.96 -4.13 -5.53
C ASP A 72 23.80 -3.22 -4.62
N HIS A 73 24.48 -3.85 -3.65
CA HIS A 73 25.35 -3.20 -2.67
C HIS A 73 24.67 -2.29 -1.62
N LYS A 74 23.33 -2.26 -1.51
CA LYS A 74 22.64 -1.55 -0.42
C LYS A 74 21.96 -2.53 0.56
N PRO A 75 22.15 -2.38 1.88
CA PRO A 75 21.50 -3.24 2.88
C PRO A 75 19.98 -3.00 2.94
N THR A 76 19.55 -1.76 2.67
CA THR A 76 18.15 -1.33 2.75
C THR A 76 17.40 -1.57 1.44
N PRO A 77 16.17 -2.12 1.48
CA PRO A 77 15.32 -2.22 0.30
C PRO A 77 15.08 -0.87 -0.37
N ALA A 78 15.16 -0.87 -1.70
CA ALA A 78 14.79 0.23 -2.58
C ALA A 78 13.26 0.37 -2.72
N GLY A 79 12.50 -0.72 -2.52
CA GLY A 79 11.04 -0.69 -2.66
C GLY A 79 10.38 -1.95 -2.13
N PHE A 80 9.04 -1.93 -2.14
CA PHE A 80 8.21 -3.07 -1.78
C PHE A 80 7.16 -3.32 -2.85
N SER A 81 7.01 -4.57 -3.23
CA SER A 81 5.95 -5.04 -4.09
C SER A 81 5.00 -5.91 -3.29
N PHE A 82 3.71 -5.70 -3.51
CA PHE A 82 2.64 -6.51 -2.96
C PHE A 82 1.98 -7.25 -4.10
N LYS A 83 1.66 -8.52 -3.91
CA LYS A 83 0.82 -9.27 -4.84
C LYS A 83 -0.42 -9.70 -4.11
N LEU A 84 -1.57 -9.40 -4.73
CA LEU A 84 -2.87 -9.83 -4.25
C LEU A 84 -3.40 -10.90 -5.19
N ASP A 85 -3.62 -12.09 -4.63
CA ASP A 85 -4.39 -13.14 -5.29
C ASP A 85 -5.88 -12.78 -5.31
N ARG A 86 -6.65 -13.46 -6.16
CA ARG A 86 -8.08 -13.23 -6.32
C ARG A 86 -8.83 -13.19 -4.98
N ILE A 87 -9.49 -12.06 -4.72
CA ILE A 87 -10.40 -11.88 -3.57
C ILE A 87 -11.83 -12.10 -4.06
N THR A 88 -12.51 -13.07 -3.44
CA THR A 88 -13.91 -13.36 -3.79
C THR A 88 -14.86 -12.42 -3.04
N PRO A 89 -16.12 -12.25 -3.46
CA PRO A 89 -17.11 -11.49 -2.70
C PRO A 89 -17.25 -11.96 -1.24
N LYS A 90 -17.13 -13.28 -0.99
CA LYS A 90 -17.15 -13.84 0.37
C LYS A 90 -15.93 -13.42 1.19
N ASP A 91 -14.77 -13.33 0.57
CA ASP A 91 -13.54 -12.86 1.23
C ASP A 91 -13.67 -11.40 1.66
N TYR A 92 -14.35 -10.55 0.88
CA TYR A 92 -14.64 -9.16 1.26
C TYR A 92 -15.49 -9.05 2.53
N GLU A 93 -16.48 -9.92 2.70
CA GLU A 93 -17.29 -9.95 3.93
C GLU A 93 -16.45 -10.34 5.16
N VAL A 94 -15.43 -11.17 4.97
CA VAL A 94 -14.49 -11.48 6.06
C VAL A 94 -13.63 -10.25 6.39
N ILE A 95 -13.07 -9.58 5.37
CA ILE A 95 -12.19 -8.41 5.54
C ILE A 95 -12.92 -7.27 6.28
N LYS A 96 -14.18 -7.00 5.95
CA LYS A 96 -15.01 -5.99 6.63
C LYS A 96 -15.17 -6.25 8.14
N ASN A 97 -15.05 -7.51 8.55
CA ASN A 97 -15.24 -7.95 9.92
C ASN A 97 -13.91 -8.20 10.66
N PHE A 98 -12.77 -7.83 10.08
CA PHE A 98 -11.49 -7.88 10.80
C PHE A 98 -11.56 -7.01 12.05
N ASN A 99 -11.28 -7.61 13.19
CA ASN A 99 -11.16 -6.85 14.43
C ASN A 99 -9.87 -5.99 14.43
N LYS A 100 -9.69 -5.12 15.42
CA LYS A 100 -8.52 -4.22 15.49
C LYS A 100 -7.18 -4.96 15.52
N ASP A 101 -7.14 -6.17 16.07
CA ASP A 101 -5.93 -7.00 16.18
C ASP A 101 -5.61 -7.77 14.89
N GLU A 102 -6.62 -7.98 14.04
CA GLU A 102 -6.54 -8.62 12.73
C GLU A 102 -6.40 -7.61 11.58
N LYS A 103 -6.57 -6.32 11.88
CA LYS A 103 -6.52 -5.25 10.89
C LYS A 103 -5.13 -5.15 10.27
N LEU A 104 -5.04 -5.43 8.98
CA LEU A 104 -3.79 -5.35 8.24
C LEU A 104 -3.42 -3.88 7.96
N PRO A 105 -2.13 -3.51 8.01
CA PRO A 105 -1.67 -2.13 7.82
C PRO A 105 -1.81 -1.61 6.38
N PHE A 106 -2.39 -2.42 5.47
CA PHE A 106 -2.51 -2.11 4.03
C PHE A 106 -3.96 -1.96 3.58
N ASP A 107 -4.87 -1.68 4.52
CA ASP A 107 -6.34 -1.61 4.36
C ASP A 107 -6.80 -0.86 3.10
N GLN A 108 -6.03 0.13 2.63
CA GLN A 108 -6.48 1.05 1.58
C GLN A 108 -6.49 0.47 0.15
N ASN A 109 -5.59 -0.45 -0.18
CA ASN A 109 -5.59 -1.09 -1.50
C ASN A 109 -6.38 -2.40 -1.54
N ILE A 110 -6.68 -2.98 -0.37
CA ILE A 110 -7.44 -4.23 -0.24
C ILE A 110 -8.94 -3.97 -0.44
N LEU A 111 -9.43 -2.76 -0.16
CA LEU A 111 -10.82 -2.35 -0.41
C LEU A 111 -11.14 -2.13 -1.90
N ASN A 112 -10.14 -2.02 -2.75
CA ASN A 112 -10.35 -2.09 -4.20
C ASN A 112 -10.67 -3.54 -4.57
N THR A 113 -11.78 -3.77 -5.27
CA THR A 113 -12.24 -5.13 -5.56
C THR A 113 -11.52 -5.72 -6.74
N TRP A 114 -10.56 -6.63 -6.52
CA TRP A 114 -9.86 -7.38 -7.57
C TRP A 114 -10.33 -8.83 -7.60
N ASP A 115 -11.14 -9.17 -8.59
CA ASP A 115 -11.69 -10.52 -8.75
C ASP A 115 -10.87 -11.43 -9.69
N GLY A 116 -9.70 -10.98 -10.15
CA GLY A 116 -8.88 -11.67 -11.14
C GLY A 116 -9.08 -11.19 -12.58
N LYS A 117 -10.12 -10.40 -12.85
CA LYS A 117 -10.42 -9.82 -14.17
C LYS A 117 -10.77 -8.34 -14.09
N THR A 118 -11.57 -7.96 -13.10
CA THR A 118 -12.09 -6.62 -12.88
C THR A 118 -11.50 -6.07 -11.58
N LEU A 119 -10.91 -4.89 -11.68
CA LEU A 119 -10.56 -4.06 -10.53
C LEU A 119 -11.60 -2.93 -10.40
N THR A 120 -12.29 -2.86 -9.27
CA THR A 120 -13.08 -1.67 -8.93
C THR A 120 -12.37 -0.87 -7.86
N ILE A 121 -12.07 0.39 -8.16
CA ILE A 121 -11.48 1.34 -7.24
C ILE A 121 -12.58 2.26 -6.72
N ASN A 122 -12.67 2.39 -5.39
CA ASN A 122 -13.47 3.43 -4.76
C ASN A 122 -12.53 4.59 -4.39
N THR A 123 -12.70 5.73 -5.07
CA THR A 123 -11.81 6.88 -4.93
C THR A 123 -12.08 7.70 -3.68
N ASP A 124 -13.20 7.46 -2.96
CA ASP A 124 -13.42 8.00 -1.62
C ASP A 124 -12.34 7.51 -0.62
N PHE A 125 -11.68 6.38 -0.91
CA PHE A 125 -10.54 5.87 -0.12
C PHE A 125 -9.19 6.48 -0.48
N PHE A 126 -9.12 7.36 -1.48
CA PHE A 126 -7.90 8.12 -1.76
C PHE A 126 -7.65 9.25 -0.72
N ASN A 127 -8.22 9.16 0.49
CA ASN A 127 -8.16 10.20 1.50
C ASN A 127 -7.05 9.95 2.53
N VAL A 128 -6.18 10.95 2.71
CA VAL A 128 -5.04 10.97 3.64
C VAL A 128 -5.46 10.95 5.10
N LYS A 129 -6.66 11.41 5.46
CA LYS A 129 -7.14 11.38 6.86
C LYS A 129 -7.12 9.98 7.45
N ASN A 130 -7.41 8.97 6.64
CA ASN A 130 -7.36 7.57 7.07
C ASN A 130 -5.91 7.05 7.20
N ILE A 131 -4.97 7.60 6.42
CA ILE A 131 -3.53 7.32 6.55
C ILE A 131 -3.02 7.97 7.84
N GLU A 132 -3.36 9.24 8.08
CA GLU A 132 -3.04 10.01 9.28
C GLU A 132 -3.56 9.33 10.56
N GLU A 133 -4.81 8.88 10.58
CA GLU A 133 -5.41 8.18 11.73
C GLU A 133 -4.73 6.82 12.04
N VAL A 134 -4.39 6.04 11.01
CA VAL A 134 -3.65 4.78 11.18
C VAL A 134 -2.27 5.04 11.78
N LEU A 135 -1.60 6.11 11.35
CA LEU A 135 -0.26 6.46 11.84
C LEU A 135 -0.28 7.01 13.26
N ARG A 136 -1.27 7.85 13.60
CA ARG A 136 -1.50 8.33 14.97
C ARG A 136 -1.74 7.22 15.98
N SER A 137 -2.25 6.08 15.53
CA SER A 137 -2.53 4.93 16.39
C SER A 137 -1.31 4.09 16.76
N GLN A 138 -0.13 4.35 16.16
CA GLN A 138 1.06 3.49 16.26
C GLN A 138 2.21 4.09 17.11
N GLY A 139 2.09 5.30 17.68
CA GLY A 139 3.20 5.95 18.38
C GLY A 139 2.82 6.87 19.55
N SER A 140 3.82 7.32 20.31
CA SER A 140 3.67 8.37 21.34
C SER A 140 3.42 9.74 20.68
N LYS A 141 2.74 10.67 21.36
CA LYS A 141 2.35 11.98 20.77
C LYS A 141 3.52 12.77 20.15
N GLU A 142 4.66 12.82 20.82
CA GLU A 142 5.85 13.56 20.36
C GLU A 142 6.57 12.90 19.18
N GLU A 143 6.65 11.57 19.16
CA GLU A 143 7.20 10.83 18.02
C GLU A 143 6.25 10.92 16.82
N THR A 144 4.95 10.91 17.08
CA THR A 144 3.89 11.04 16.07
C THR A 144 3.95 12.40 15.38
N GLU A 145 4.11 13.51 16.09
CA GLU A 145 4.17 14.85 15.48
C GLU A 145 5.42 15.06 14.59
N LYS A 146 6.60 14.58 15.03
CA LYS A 146 7.82 14.65 14.19
C LYS A 146 7.76 13.71 12.99
N MET A 147 7.18 12.52 13.18
CA MET A 147 7.00 11.55 12.12
C MET A 147 5.89 11.98 11.15
N GLU A 148 4.84 12.68 11.61
CA GLU A 148 3.79 13.27 10.79
C GLU A 148 4.34 14.36 9.86
N GLY A 149 5.13 15.30 10.38
CA GLY A 149 5.73 16.36 9.55
C GLY A 149 6.65 15.80 8.46
N MET A 150 7.45 14.79 8.80
CA MET A 150 8.27 14.05 7.83
C MET A 150 7.39 13.28 6.83
N MET A 151 6.44 12.46 7.29
CA MET A 151 5.57 11.66 6.41
C MET A 151 4.66 12.49 5.51
N MET A 152 4.17 13.66 5.96
CA MET A 152 3.42 14.63 5.15
C MET A 152 4.28 15.25 4.03
N MET A 153 5.59 15.38 4.24
CA MET A 153 6.51 15.75 3.16
C MET A 153 6.69 14.60 2.15
N PHE A 154 6.69 13.35 2.61
CA PHE A 154 6.99 12.17 1.78
C PHE A 154 5.80 11.56 1.04
N LEU A 155 4.61 11.63 1.62
CA LEU A 155 3.35 11.22 0.99
C LEU A 155 3.07 12.03 -0.30
N LYS A 156 3.77 13.16 -0.53
CA LYS A 156 3.71 13.96 -1.76
C LYS A 156 4.21 13.22 -3.01
N ASN A 157 5.05 12.20 -2.83
CA ASN A 157 5.71 11.49 -3.94
C ASN A 157 5.40 9.98 -3.97
N ILE A 158 4.49 9.47 -3.12
CA ILE A 158 4.15 8.04 -3.14
C ILE A 158 3.17 7.79 -4.28
N GLY A 159 3.66 7.17 -5.36
CA GLY A 159 2.85 6.64 -6.43
C GLY A 159 2.72 5.12 -6.30
N THR A 160 1.51 4.60 -6.38
CA THR A 160 1.28 3.15 -6.41
C THR A 160 1.05 2.70 -7.86
N THR A 161 1.86 1.76 -8.35
CA THR A 161 1.65 1.19 -9.69
C THR A 161 0.96 -0.17 -9.56
N LEU A 162 -0.24 -0.27 -10.13
CA LEU A 162 -1.00 -1.51 -10.22
C LEU A 162 -0.69 -2.16 -11.58
N LYS A 163 -0.13 -3.36 -11.55
CA LYS A 163 0.21 -4.18 -12.71
C LYS A 163 -0.69 -5.40 -12.78
N PHE A 164 -1.26 -5.64 -13.96
CA PHE A 164 -2.15 -6.74 -14.26
C PHE A 164 -1.40 -7.85 -15.00
N GLU A 165 -1.88 -9.09 -14.85
CA GLU A 165 -1.29 -10.25 -15.53
C GLU A 165 -1.71 -10.34 -17.01
N THR A 166 -2.87 -9.77 -17.33
CA THR A 166 -3.43 -9.66 -18.69
C THR A 166 -3.63 -8.20 -19.05
N LYS A 167 -3.75 -7.92 -20.36
CA LYS A 167 -3.91 -6.55 -20.86
C LYS A 167 -5.16 -5.90 -20.30
N ILE A 168 -5.08 -4.59 -20.06
CA ILE A 168 -6.22 -3.75 -19.77
C ILE A 168 -7.07 -3.64 -21.04
N LYS A 169 -8.27 -4.18 -20.96
CA LYS A 169 -9.28 -4.09 -22.02
C LYS A 169 -9.99 -2.73 -22.00
N SER A 170 -10.31 -2.23 -20.81
CA SER A 170 -11.02 -0.95 -20.66
C SER A 170 -10.86 -0.36 -19.27
N ILE A 171 -10.87 0.98 -19.21
CA ILE A 171 -10.98 1.76 -17.98
C ILE A 171 -12.22 2.64 -18.08
N THR A 172 -13.13 2.51 -17.11
CA THR A 172 -14.34 3.34 -16.99
C THR A 172 -14.24 4.19 -15.72
N GLY A 173 -14.60 5.46 -15.83
CA GLY A 173 -14.39 6.45 -14.78
C GLY A 173 -13.04 7.17 -14.93
N LYS A 174 -12.98 8.41 -14.47
CA LYS A 174 -11.80 9.29 -14.56
C LYS A 174 -11.53 9.96 -13.21
N HIS A 175 -10.28 9.94 -12.80
CA HIS A 175 -9.81 10.68 -11.64
C HIS A 175 -8.42 11.22 -11.94
N ASP A 176 -8.13 12.46 -11.54
CA ASP A 176 -6.86 13.13 -11.90
C ASP A 176 -5.62 12.40 -11.34
N TRP A 177 -5.80 11.66 -10.25
CA TRP A 177 -4.78 10.84 -9.61
C TRP A 177 -4.55 9.48 -10.27
N LEU A 178 -5.42 9.02 -11.17
CA LEU A 178 -5.26 7.72 -11.83
C LEU A 178 -4.89 7.91 -13.31
N LYS A 179 -3.76 7.31 -13.70
CA LYS A 179 -3.29 7.32 -15.09
C LYS A 179 -2.94 5.90 -15.53
N GLN A 180 -3.32 5.54 -16.76
CA GLN A 180 -2.77 4.35 -17.40
C GLN A 180 -1.34 4.66 -17.86
N VAL A 181 -0.38 3.79 -17.50
CA VAL A 181 1.03 3.98 -17.87
C VAL A 181 1.44 3.08 -19.04
N ASP A 182 0.81 1.91 -19.19
CA ASP A 182 0.98 1.00 -20.31
C ASP A 182 -0.24 0.06 -20.47
N ASP A 183 -0.18 -0.89 -21.41
CA ASP A 183 -1.24 -1.88 -21.69
C ASP A 183 -1.58 -2.78 -20.49
N TYR A 184 -0.74 -2.85 -19.46
CA TYR A 184 -0.87 -3.75 -18.31
C TYR A 184 -0.89 -3.02 -16.97
N SER A 185 -0.77 -1.70 -16.95
CA SER A 185 -0.47 -0.99 -15.72
C SER A 185 -1.18 0.35 -15.61
N VAL A 186 -1.65 0.65 -14.39
CA VAL A 186 -2.12 1.97 -13.99
C VAL A 186 -1.32 2.48 -12.80
N ARG A 187 -1.12 3.78 -12.71
CA ARG A 187 -0.46 4.46 -11.61
C ARG A 187 -1.46 5.36 -10.90
N VAL A 188 -1.50 5.23 -9.58
CA VAL A 188 -2.22 6.12 -8.68
C VAL A 188 -1.21 7.05 -8.05
N GLU A 189 -1.32 8.35 -8.32
CA GLU A 189 -0.45 9.41 -7.81
C GLU A 189 -1.25 10.27 -6.85
N TYR A 190 -0.95 10.19 -5.56
CA TYR A 190 -1.64 10.99 -4.55
C TYR A 190 -1.06 12.41 -4.54
N ASP A 191 -1.92 13.42 -4.74
CA ASP A 191 -1.53 14.83 -4.56
C ASP A 191 -2.03 15.31 -3.19
N LEU A 192 -1.17 15.24 -2.18
CA LEU A 192 -1.54 15.71 -0.84
C LEU A 192 -1.78 17.21 -0.77
N LYS A 193 -1.10 18.00 -1.61
CA LYS A 193 -1.29 19.47 -1.61
C LYS A 193 -2.71 19.78 -2.05
N ALA A 194 -3.18 19.07 -3.07
CA ALA A 194 -4.56 19.13 -3.55
C ALA A 194 -5.60 18.61 -2.53
N MET A 195 -5.19 17.91 -1.48
CA MET A 195 -6.10 17.41 -0.43
C MET A 195 -6.20 18.35 0.78
N ASP A 196 -5.12 19.05 1.13
CA ASP A 196 -5.10 20.05 2.20
C ASP A 196 -5.59 21.43 1.73
N ASP A 197 -5.46 21.71 0.43
CA ASP A 197 -5.95 22.95 -0.17
C ASP A 197 -7.46 22.86 -0.42
N LYS A 198 -8.24 23.65 0.33
CA LYS A 198 -9.70 23.76 0.16
C LYS A 198 -10.11 24.29 -1.22
N ASP A 199 -9.18 24.93 -1.93
CA ASP A 199 -9.40 25.52 -3.26
C ASP A 199 -8.91 24.63 -4.40
N SER A 200 -8.30 23.49 -4.07
CA SER A 200 -7.95 22.46 -5.04
C SER A 200 -9.21 21.90 -5.71
N LYS A 201 -9.30 22.11 -7.03
CA LYS A 201 -10.37 21.57 -7.86
C LYS A 201 -9.80 20.49 -8.78
N LEU A 202 -10.10 19.24 -8.46
CA LEU A 202 -9.90 18.12 -9.38
C LEU A 202 -10.73 18.35 -10.64
N LYS A 203 -10.12 18.17 -11.81
CA LYS A 203 -10.80 18.22 -13.11
C LYS A 203 -11.66 16.98 -13.31
N ASN A 204 -11.17 15.82 -12.87
CA ASN A 204 -11.91 14.56 -12.84
C ASN A 204 -11.89 14.00 -11.41
N ALA A 205 -13.07 13.64 -10.89
CA ALA A 205 -13.26 13.20 -9.52
C ALA A 205 -14.32 12.09 -9.43
N ASP A 206 -14.37 11.18 -10.42
CA ASP A 206 -15.32 10.08 -10.39
C ASP A 206 -15.08 9.22 -9.15
N LYS A 207 -16.15 8.95 -8.39
CA LYS A 207 -16.12 8.18 -7.13
C LYS A 207 -15.74 6.72 -7.31
N LYS A 208 -15.85 6.22 -8.54
CA LYS A 208 -15.67 4.82 -8.89
C LYS A 208 -14.94 4.72 -10.21
N ILE A 209 -13.88 3.92 -10.23
CA ILE A 209 -13.16 3.55 -11.44
C ILE A 209 -13.25 2.03 -11.60
N VAL A 210 -13.55 1.56 -12.80
CA VAL A 210 -13.63 0.14 -13.13
C VAL A 210 -12.63 -0.17 -14.23
N ILE A 211 -11.65 -1.02 -13.92
CA ILE A 211 -10.64 -1.50 -14.86
C ILE A 211 -10.95 -2.96 -15.16
N ILE A 212 -11.11 -3.28 -16.44
CA ILE A 212 -11.38 -4.65 -16.91
C ILE A 212 -10.16 -5.11 -17.71
N THR A 213 -9.70 -6.31 -17.41
CA THR A 213 -8.62 -7.00 -18.12
C THR A 213 -9.17 -8.11 -19.01
N GLU A 214 -8.38 -8.57 -19.98
CA GLU A 214 -8.76 -9.61 -20.95
C GLU A 214 -9.27 -10.92 -20.32
#